data_AF-A0A9E7HQL3-F1
#
_entry.id   AF-A0A9E7HQL3-F1
#
_cell.length_a   1.000
_cell.length_b   1.000
_cell.length_c   1.000
_cell.angle_alpha   90.00
_cell.angle_beta   90.00
_cell.angle_gamma   90.00
#
_symmetry.space_group_name_H-M   'P 1'
#
loop_
_entity.id
_entity.type
_entity.pdbx_description
1 polymer ?
#
loop_
_entity_poly.entity_id
_entity_poly.type
_entity_poly.pdbx_seq_one_letter_code
_entity_poly.pdbx_strand_id
1 'polypeptide(L)'
;MIDLFPRATHHRLLDLKQGQNKQGQTILYLVFEYMDTDLKKYIRSFRQNRDMIPPKTIKVTSYATKRTVSLFYYMLQTIDSKNNVDAAFPNSSVLYKGISVTPHRYRDLKPHNLLMDRKTMMLKIADLGLSRAFTIPLKKYTHEILTLWYRAPEMLLGATHYSTPVDMWSIGCIFAELVTTHALFPGDSELQQLLYIFRLLGTPTEEVWPGVDRLSNWHEYPKWSPKSLSSAVPNLDADGLDLLSKMLQYQPSKRISAKRAMEHPYFDDIDKANY
;
A
#
# COMPACT_ATOMS: atom_id res chain seq x y z
N MET A 1 6.68 2.02 32.53
CA MET A 1 5.62 2.23 31.54
C MET A 1 6.14 3.31 30.61
N ILE A 2 6.73 2.94 29.48
CA ILE A 2 7.46 3.86 28.59
C ILE A 2 6.75 3.83 27.24
N ASP A 3 6.28 5.00 26.81
CA ASP A 3 5.55 5.21 25.57
C ASP A 3 6.54 5.10 24.39
N LEU A 4 6.61 3.92 23.77
CA LEU A 4 7.59 3.59 22.72
C LEU A 4 7.29 4.22 21.35
N PHE A 5 6.21 5.01 21.23
CA PHE A 5 5.80 5.63 19.97
C PHE A 5 5.26 7.04 20.25
N PRO A 6 5.83 8.11 19.65
CA PRO A 6 5.28 9.46 19.79
C PRO A 6 3.84 9.51 19.30
N ARG A 7 3.03 10.41 19.89
CA ARG A 7 1.59 10.63 19.67
C ARG A 7 1.12 10.82 18.22
N ALA A 8 2.00 10.73 17.22
CA ALA A 8 1.74 10.99 15.82
C ALA A 8 2.01 9.82 14.86
N THR A 9 2.38 8.62 15.33
CA THR A 9 2.66 7.48 14.43
C THR A 9 1.91 6.20 14.76
N HIS A 10 1.23 5.73 13.72
CA HIS A 10 0.36 4.57 13.55
C HIS A 10 0.93 3.24 14.10
N HIS A 11 0.09 2.56 14.90
CA HIS A 11 0.26 1.29 15.63
C HIS A 11 1.01 1.41 16.95
N ARG A 12 0.25 1.61 18.03
CA ARG A 12 0.80 1.42 19.38
C ARG A 12 0.97 -0.09 19.63
N LEU A 13 2.22 -0.54 19.73
CA LEU A 13 2.52 -1.77 20.47
C LEU A 13 2.18 -1.46 21.92
N LEU A 14 1.09 -2.04 22.41
CA LEU A 14 0.61 -1.85 23.76
C LEU A 14 1.44 -2.63 24.77
N ASP A 15 1.93 -3.81 24.37
CA ASP A 15 2.66 -4.70 25.27
C ASP A 15 3.50 -5.73 24.49
N LEU A 16 4.56 -6.24 25.13
CA LEU A 16 5.34 -7.37 24.68
C LEU A 16 5.34 -8.42 25.80
N LYS A 17 4.64 -9.53 25.57
CA LYS A 17 4.56 -10.61 26.57
C LYS A 17 5.41 -11.79 26.15
N GLN A 18 6.14 -12.36 27.09
CA GLN A 18 6.83 -13.62 26.92
C GLN A 18 6.00 -14.72 27.56
N GLY A 19 5.81 -15.84 26.88
CA GLY A 19 5.14 -17.02 27.42
C GLY A 19 5.76 -18.31 26.90
N GLN A 20 5.17 -19.44 27.27
CA GLN A 20 5.55 -20.76 26.74
C GLN A 20 4.38 -21.37 25.97
N ASN A 21 4.66 -22.07 24.87
CA ASN A 21 3.65 -22.85 24.17
C ASN A 21 3.39 -24.19 24.87
N LYS A 22 2.42 -24.96 24.37
CA LYS A 22 2.09 -26.30 24.89
C LYS A 22 3.25 -27.29 24.88
N GLN A 23 4.35 -26.97 24.20
CA GLN A 23 5.57 -27.77 24.07
C GLN A 23 6.74 -27.19 24.90
N GLY A 24 6.48 -26.21 25.76
CA GLY A 24 7.50 -25.57 26.61
C GLY A 24 8.42 -24.58 25.89
N GLN A 25 8.19 -24.31 24.61
CA GLN A 25 9.02 -23.35 23.86
C GLN A 25 8.60 -21.92 24.18
N THR A 26 9.59 -21.06 24.36
CA THR A 26 9.36 -19.63 24.58
C THR A 26 8.76 -18.99 23.33
N ILE A 27 7.62 -18.32 23.50
CA ILE A 27 6.94 -17.53 22.48
C ILE A 27 6.87 -16.07 22.95
N LEU A 28 7.12 -15.16 22.03
CA LEU A 28 6.88 -13.72 22.19
C LEU A 28 5.51 -13.36 21.60
N TYR A 29 4.68 -12.72 22.40
CA TYR A 29 3.39 -12.18 22.02
C TYR A 29 3.52 -10.66 21.88
N LEU A 30 3.30 -10.17 20.67
CA LEU A 30 3.21 -8.74 20.39
C LEU A 30 1.75 -8.31 20.55
N VAL A 31 1.47 -7.40 21.48
CA VAL A 31 0.12 -6.89 21.73
C VAL A 31 -0.01 -5.52 21.09
N PHE A 32 -0.87 -5.41 20.09
CA PHE A 32 -1.12 -4.15 19.39
C PHE A 32 -2.48 -3.59 19.77
N GLU A 33 -2.65 -2.28 19.52
CA GLU A 33 -3.96 -1.64 19.54
C GLU A 33 -4.93 -2.36 18.60
N TYR A 34 -6.15 -2.58 19.09
CA TYR A 34 -7.19 -3.25 18.32
C TYR A 34 -7.66 -2.35 17.17
N MET A 35 -7.74 -2.94 15.98
CA MET A 35 -8.34 -2.32 14.79
C MET A 35 -9.53 -3.17 14.38
N ASP A 36 -10.67 -2.51 14.10
CA ASP A 36 -11.96 -3.18 13.87
C ASP A 36 -11.95 -4.16 12.69
N THR A 37 -11.20 -3.83 11.63
CA THR A 37 -11.19 -4.60 10.39
C THR A 37 -9.94 -4.32 9.55
N ASP A 38 -9.81 -5.03 8.44
CA ASP A 38 -8.87 -4.70 7.37
C ASP A 38 -9.62 -4.11 6.17
N LEU A 39 -8.94 -3.29 5.37
CA LEU A 39 -9.57 -2.58 4.27
C LEU A 39 -10.16 -3.53 3.22
N LYS A 40 -9.61 -4.75 3.06
CA LYS A 40 -10.20 -5.74 2.16
C LYS A 40 -11.56 -6.20 2.65
N LYS A 41 -11.68 -6.56 3.92
CA LYS A 41 -12.97 -6.97 4.51
C LYS A 41 -13.98 -5.83 4.46
N TYR A 42 -13.54 -4.60 4.70
CA TYR A 42 -14.37 -3.42 4.56
C TYR A 42 -14.93 -3.26 3.13
N ILE A 43 -14.08 -3.27 2.09
CA ILE A 43 -14.55 -3.20 0.69
C ILE A 43 -15.47 -4.38 0.35
N ARG A 44 -15.15 -5.59 0.81
CA ARG A 44 -15.94 -6.79 0.56
C ARG A 44 -17.35 -6.71 1.16
N SER A 45 -17.55 -6.05 2.30
CA SER A 45 -18.89 -5.94 2.90
C SER A 45 -19.84 -5.15 2.02
N PHE A 46 -19.38 -4.05 1.41
CA PHE A 46 -20.17 -3.28 0.44
C PHE A 46 -20.46 -4.10 -0.81
N ARG A 47 -19.44 -4.77 -1.35
CA ARG A 47 -19.60 -5.63 -2.53
C ARG A 47 -20.62 -6.75 -2.30
N GLN A 48 -20.61 -7.40 -1.15
CA GLN A 48 -21.56 -8.47 -0.80
C GLN A 48 -23.00 -7.96 -0.71
N ASN A 49 -23.18 -6.73 -0.21
CA ASN A 49 -24.47 -6.07 -0.15
C ASN A 49 -24.89 -5.42 -1.47
N ARG A 50 -24.02 -5.45 -2.49
CA ARG A 50 -24.18 -4.71 -3.76
C ARG A 50 -24.29 -3.18 -3.58
N ASP A 51 -23.72 -2.69 -2.49
CA ASP A 51 -23.64 -1.28 -2.18
C ASP A 51 -22.34 -0.66 -2.68
N MET A 52 -22.35 0.65 -2.85
CA MET A 52 -21.17 1.45 -3.10
C MET A 52 -20.67 2.10 -1.80
N ILE A 53 -19.36 2.26 -1.68
CA ILE A 53 -18.78 3.04 -0.57
C ILE A 53 -19.14 4.52 -0.79
N PRO A 54 -19.63 5.24 0.23
CA PRO A 54 -19.98 6.66 0.07
C PRO A 54 -18.79 7.51 -0.39
N PRO A 55 -18.97 8.51 -1.29
CA PRO A 55 -17.87 9.32 -1.83
C PRO A 55 -16.99 9.99 -0.77
N LYS A 56 -17.59 10.55 0.29
CA LYS A 56 -16.87 11.14 1.42
C LYS A 56 -15.97 10.11 2.12
N THR A 57 -16.47 8.90 2.31
CA THR A 57 -15.74 7.78 2.90
C THR A 57 -14.57 7.36 2.00
N ILE A 58 -14.77 7.29 0.69
CA ILE A 58 -13.71 7.01 -0.28
C ILE A 58 -12.60 8.07 -0.18
N LYS A 59 -12.97 9.36 -0.19
CA LYS A 59 -12.04 10.49 -0.05
C LYS A 59 -11.19 10.38 1.22
N VAL A 60 -11.83 10.24 2.38
CA VAL A 60 -11.15 10.13 3.69
C VAL A 60 -10.24 8.90 3.74
N THR A 61 -10.74 7.73 3.34
CA THR A 61 -9.96 6.47 3.34
C THR A 61 -8.75 6.58 2.39
N SER A 62 -8.95 7.22 1.24
CA SER A 62 -7.92 7.44 0.23
C SER A 62 -6.84 8.41 0.72
N TYR A 63 -7.23 9.46 1.45
CA TYR A 63 -6.30 10.39 2.09
C TYR A 63 -5.50 9.70 3.20
N ALA A 64 -6.20 9.00 4.11
CA ALA A 64 -5.59 8.26 5.21
C ALA A 64 -4.56 7.24 4.70
N THR A 65 -4.87 6.49 3.63
CA THR A 65 -3.93 5.53 3.02
C THR A 65 -2.62 6.21 2.60
N LYS A 66 -2.72 7.38 1.94
CA LYS A 66 -1.56 8.14 1.45
C LYS A 66 -0.75 8.72 2.62
N ARG A 67 -1.43 9.23 3.64
CA ARG A 67 -0.81 9.75 4.86
C ARG A 67 -0.03 8.67 5.59
N THR A 68 -0.63 7.51 5.81
CA THR A 68 0.03 6.39 6.48
C THR A 68 1.28 5.93 5.72
N VAL A 69 1.22 5.87 4.38
CA VAL A 69 2.39 5.53 3.54
C VAL A 69 3.44 6.64 3.57
N SER A 70 3.06 7.91 3.50
CA SER A 70 3.99 9.03 3.57
C SER A 70 4.74 9.09 4.90
N LEU A 71 4.03 8.92 6.01
CA LEU A 71 4.63 8.85 7.35
C LEU A 71 5.57 7.66 7.47
N PHE A 72 5.18 6.52 6.90
CA PHE A 72 6.01 5.32 6.86
C PHE A 72 7.36 5.57 6.17
N TYR A 73 7.36 6.19 4.98
CA TYR A 73 8.59 6.53 4.27
C TYR A 73 9.45 7.58 4.99
N TYR A 74 8.82 8.59 5.60
CA TYR A 74 9.53 9.58 6.40
C TYR A 74 10.26 8.94 7.59
N MET A 75 9.62 7.98 8.27
CA MET A 75 10.26 7.21 9.35
C MET A 75 11.48 6.42 8.83
N LEU A 76 11.35 5.71 7.70
CA LEU A 76 12.46 4.95 7.12
C LEU A 76 13.65 5.84 6.76
N GLN A 77 13.41 6.98 6.11
CA GLN A 77 14.47 7.95 5.77
C GLN A 77 15.17 8.51 7.01
N THR A 78 14.41 8.73 8.09
CA THR A 78 14.97 9.23 9.35
C THR A 78 15.84 8.19 10.05
N ILE A 79 15.47 6.91 10.00
CA ILE A 79 16.25 5.79 10.56
C ILE A 79 17.57 5.61 9.79
N ASP A 80 17.51 5.66 8.45
CA ASP A 80 18.67 5.45 7.56
C ASP A 80 19.69 6.61 7.65
N SER A 81 19.21 7.85 7.66
CA SER A 81 20.08 9.04 7.68
C SER A 81 20.78 9.29 9.03
N LYS A 82 20.20 8.83 10.14
CA LYS A 82 20.72 9.16 11.49
C LYS A 82 21.50 8.03 12.14
N ASN A 83 21.49 6.79 11.61
CA ASN A 83 21.96 5.59 12.31
C ASN A 83 21.47 5.48 13.77
N ASN A 84 20.39 6.20 14.09
CA ASN A 84 19.96 6.47 15.44
C ASN A 84 18.44 6.41 15.47
N VAL A 85 17.96 5.23 15.83
CA VAL A 85 16.55 4.89 15.97
C VAL A 85 15.88 5.79 17.03
N ASP A 86 16.63 6.25 18.04
CA ASP A 86 16.12 7.11 19.11
C ASP A 86 15.79 8.53 18.62
N ALA A 87 16.41 8.98 17.53
CA ALA A 87 16.08 10.26 16.91
C ALA A 87 14.83 10.18 16.00
N ALA A 88 14.42 8.98 15.58
CA ALA A 88 13.13 8.72 14.94
C ALA A 88 12.02 8.50 15.97
N PHE A 89 12.37 8.01 17.16
CA PHE A 89 11.46 7.74 18.28
C PHE A 89 11.99 8.35 19.59
N PRO A 90 11.91 9.67 19.76
CA PRO A 90 12.36 10.31 20.99
C PRO A 90 11.36 9.95 22.10
N ASN A 91 11.69 8.88 22.85
CA ASN A 91 11.14 8.39 24.13
C ASN A 91 11.22 6.86 24.30
N SER A 92 11.89 6.11 23.41
CA SER A 92 11.91 4.65 23.46
C SER A 92 13.12 4.03 24.16
N SER A 93 13.03 3.70 25.44
CA SER A 93 14.03 2.88 26.14
C SER A 93 13.67 1.39 26.12
N VAL A 94 13.81 0.74 24.96
CA VAL A 94 13.90 -0.73 24.83
C VAL A 94 14.96 -1.09 23.78
N LEU A 95 15.80 -2.08 24.09
CA LEU A 95 16.86 -2.62 23.24
C LEU A 95 16.36 -3.02 21.84
N TYR A 96 16.71 -2.25 20.81
CA TYR A 96 16.64 -2.67 19.40
C TYR A 96 17.90 -3.45 19.01
N LYS A 97 18.12 -4.62 19.61
CA LYS A 97 19.16 -5.54 19.13
C LYS A 97 18.55 -6.51 18.12
N GLY A 98 18.76 -6.24 16.82
CA GLY A 98 18.59 -7.25 15.77
C GLY A 98 17.42 -7.09 14.78
N ILE A 99 16.72 -5.95 14.75
CA ILE A 99 15.78 -5.69 13.65
C ILE A 99 16.57 -5.21 12.42
N SER A 100 16.94 -6.15 11.54
CA SER A 100 17.34 -5.81 10.18
C SER A 100 16.09 -5.35 9.43
N VAL A 101 15.86 -4.05 9.41
CA VAL A 101 14.88 -3.41 8.54
C VAL A 101 15.38 -3.62 7.11
N THR A 102 14.99 -4.71 6.48
CA THR A 102 15.41 -5.01 5.10
C THR A 102 14.49 -4.24 4.15
N PRO A 103 15.00 -3.24 3.41
CA PRO A 103 14.20 -2.46 2.44
C PRO A 103 13.53 -3.36 1.39
N HIS A 104 14.14 -4.52 1.17
CA HIS A 104 13.68 -5.58 0.29
C HIS A 104 12.29 -6.14 0.62
N ARG A 105 11.59 -5.80 1.71
CA ARG A 105 10.34 -6.48 2.08
C ARG A 105 9.08 -5.61 2.09
N TYR A 106 9.16 -4.35 1.70
CA TYR A 106 8.01 -3.44 1.52
C TYR A 106 7.20 -3.68 0.24
N ARG A 107 7.35 -4.86 -0.38
CA ARG A 107 6.84 -5.24 -1.70
C ARG A 107 5.32 -5.45 -1.80
N ASP A 108 4.53 -5.11 -0.78
CA ASP A 108 3.21 -5.72 -0.60
C ASP A 108 2.16 -4.77 0.00
N LEU A 109 2.07 -3.53 -0.52
CA LEU A 109 0.95 -2.68 -0.20
C LEU A 109 -0.33 -3.21 -0.88
N LYS A 110 -1.29 -3.65 -0.05
CA LYS A 110 -2.58 -4.20 -0.46
C LYS A 110 -3.64 -3.92 0.60
N PRO A 111 -4.93 -3.98 0.28
CA PRO A 111 -6.00 -3.71 1.25
C PRO A 111 -5.96 -4.60 2.50
N HIS A 112 -5.46 -5.84 2.40
CA HIS A 112 -5.32 -6.74 3.56
C HIS A 112 -4.31 -6.24 4.60
N ASN A 113 -3.32 -5.46 4.17
CA ASN A 113 -2.27 -4.92 5.02
C ASN A 113 -2.62 -3.51 5.51
N LEU A 114 -3.84 -3.02 5.28
CA LEU A 114 -4.33 -1.73 5.79
C LEU A 114 -5.41 -2.01 6.84
N LEU A 115 -5.05 -1.92 8.11
CA LEU A 115 -6.00 -2.03 9.21
C LEU A 115 -6.78 -0.73 9.34
N MET A 116 -8.05 -0.85 9.66
CA MET A 116 -9.01 0.24 9.69
C MET A 116 -9.81 0.23 10.99
N ASP A 117 -9.88 1.39 11.62
CA ASP A 117 -10.89 1.71 12.62
C ASP A 117 -12.09 2.29 11.88
N ARG A 118 -13.25 1.65 12.02
CA ARG A 118 -14.46 2.05 11.26
C ARG A 118 -15.11 3.30 11.81
N LYS A 119 -14.88 3.62 13.08
CA LYS A 119 -15.45 4.81 13.74
C LYS A 119 -14.67 6.06 13.36
N THR A 120 -13.34 5.96 13.39
CA THR A 120 -12.45 7.10 13.15
C THR A 120 -11.96 7.19 11.72
N MET A 121 -12.15 6.14 10.90
CA MET A 121 -11.57 6.00 9.56
C MET A 121 -10.04 6.03 9.53
N MET A 122 -9.39 5.89 10.70
CA MET A 122 -7.94 5.81 10.79
C MET A 122 -7.44 4.52 10.14
N LEU A 123 -6.42 4.67 9.28
CA LEU A 123 -5.72 3.56 8.64
C LEU A 123 -4.33 3.37 9.22
N LYS A 124 -3.92 2.12 9.34
CA LYS A 124 -2.60 1.74 9.81
C LYS A 124 -2.05 0.55 9.01
N ILE A 125 -0.78 0.57 8.60
CA ILE A 125 -0.18 -0.50 7.78
C ILE A 125 0.20 -1.70 8.66
N ALA A 126 -0.49 -2.82 8.54
CA ALA A 126 -0.10 -4.09 9.15
C ALA A 126 1.03 -4.78 8.39
N ASP A 127 1.72 -5.69 9.09
CA ASP A 127 2.72 -6.60 8.53
C ASP A 127 3.93 -5.90 7.89
N LEU A 128 4.61 -5.05 8.68
CA LEU A 128 5.89 -4.41 8.32
C LEU A 128 7.08 -5.41 8.22
N GLY A 129 6.82 -6.70 8.01
CA GLY A 129 7.85 -7.74 7.96
C GLY A 129 8.47 -8.11 9.31
N LEU A 130 7.95 -7.56 10.42
CA LEU A 130 8.37 -7.89 11.80
C LEU A 130 8.15 -9.38 12.15
N SER A 131 7.21 -10.02 11.46
CA SER A 131 6.82 -11.43 11.66
C SER A 131 7.91 -12.44 11.28
N ARG A 132 8.94 -12.04 10.52
CA ARG A 132 10.02 -12.96 10.08
C ARG A 132 11.29 -12.92 10.92
N ALA A 133 11.35 -12.11 11.98
CA ALA A 133 12.43 -12.19 12.96
C ALA A 133 12.36 -13.48 13.81
N PHE A 134 11.22 -14.20 13.79
CA PHE A 134 11.05 -15.49 14.45
C PHE A 134 10.53 -16.53 13.46
N THR A 135 11.37 -17.53 13.22
CA THR A 135 11.26 -18.56 12.19
C THR A 135 10.06 -19.48 12.43
N ILE A 136 8.96 -19.32 11.67
CA ILE A 136 7.95 -20.37 11.47
C ILE A 136 7.51 -20.34 9.99
N PRO A 137 7.54 -21.48 9.26
CA PRO A 137 7.15 -21.52 7.86
C PRO A 137 5.62 -21.54 7.74
N LEU A 138 5.02 -20.42 7.32
CA LEU A 138 3.62 -20.37 6.91
C LEU A 138 3.49 -20.85 5.46
N LYS A 139 2.60 -21.82 5.22
CA LYS A 139 2.28 -22.40 3.90
C LYS A 139 2.00 -21.31 2.86
N LYS A 140 2.77 -21.31 1.77
CA LYS A 140 2.67 -20.42 0.60
C LYS A 140 1.55 -20.80 -0.37
N TYR A 141 0.29 -20.73 0.03
CA TYR A 141 -0.79 -20.89 -0.94
C TYR A 141 -1.81 -19.77 -0.76
N THR A 142 -2.09 -19.03 -1.85
CA THR A 142 -2.98 -17.84 -2.04
C THR A 142 -2.38 -16.44 -1.94
N HIS A 143 -1.30 -16.20 -1.18
CA HIS A 143 -0.75 -14.84 -1.04
C HIS A 143 -0.19 -14.25 -2.35
N GLU A 144 0.50 -15.05 -3.17
CA GLU A 144 1.14 -14.57 -4.40
C GLU A 144 0.11 -14.02 -5.41
N ILE A 145 -1.04 -14.69 -5.59
CA ILE A 145 -2.12 -14.24 -6.48
C ILE A 145 -2.71 -12.90 -5.98
N LEU A 146 -2.94 -12.75 -4.67
CA LEU A 146 -3.49 -11.52 -4.10
C LEU A 146 -2.51 -10.33 -4.15
N THR A 147 -1.19 -10.60 -4.15
CA THR A 147 -0.18 -9.55 -4.33
C THR A 147 -0.09 -9.04 -5.76
N LEU A 148 -0.66 -9.77 -6.73
CA LEU A 148 -0.51 -9.46 -8.14
C LEU A 148 -1.36 -8.27 -8.58
N TRP A 149 -2.59 -8.15 -8.07
CA TRP A 149 -3.57 -7.14 -8.53
C TRP A 149 -3.15 -5.69 -8.33
N TYR A 150 -2.24 -5.46 -7.37
CA TYR A 150 -1.72 -4.12 -7.03
C TYR A 150 -0.27 -3.94 -7.49
N ARG A 151 0.33 -4.94 -8.15
CA ARG A 151 1.75 -4.90 -8.54
C ARG A 151 1.95 -3.91 -9.70
N ALA A 152 2.95 -3.04 -9.54
CA ALA A 152 3.33 -2.06 -10.55
C ALA A 152 3.94 -2.71 -11.81
N PRO A 153 3.78 -2.12 -13.01
CA PRO A 153 4.23 -2.71 -14.27
C PRO A 153 5.75 -2.92 -14.31
N GLU A 154 6.54 -2.02 -13.72
CA GLU A 154 8.00 -2.19 -13.63
C GLU A 154 8.41 -3.45 -12.87
N MET A 155 7.67 -3.83 -11.84
CA MET A 155 7.95 -5.06 -11.08
C MET A 155 7.57 -6.31 -11.88
N LEU A 156 6.52 -6.24 -12.70
CA LEU A 156 6.10 -7.33 -13.60
C LEU A 156 7.10 -7.50 -14.76
N LEU A 157 7.67 -6.40 -15.22
CA LEU A 157 8.64 -6.37 -16.33
C LEU A 157 10.10 -6.64 -15.87
N GLY A 158 10.30 -7.00 -14.60
CA GLY A 158 11.58 -7.48 -14.09
C GLY A 158 12.52 -6.40 -13.54
N ALA A 159 12.01 -5.20 -13.25
CA ALA A 159 12.79 -4.21 -12.51
C ALA A 159 13.17 -4.75 -11.12
N THR A 160 14.45 -4.69 -10.80
CA THR A 160 15.02 -5.20 -9.55
C THR A 160 15.05 -4.17 -8.42
N HIS A 161 14.86 -2.88 -8.76
CA HIS A 161 14.93 -1.77 -7.81
C HIS A 161 13.53 -1.36 -7.36
N TYR A 162 13.22 -1.64 -6.10
CA TYR A 162 12.00 -1.18 -5.46
C TYR A 162 12.16 0.28 -4.99
N SER A 163 11.11 1.08 -5.17
CA SER A 163 11.11 2.48 -4.77
C SER A 163 9.68 2.96 -4.45
N THR A 164 9.56 4.11 -3.78
CA THR A 164 8.29 4.74 -3.40
C THR A 164 7.22 4.80 -4.53
N PRO A 165 7.58 5.02 -5.82
CA PRO A 165 6.63 4.91 -6.92
C PRO A 165 5.86 3.58 -6.98
N VAL A 166 6.47 2.44 -6.65
CA VAL A 166 5.79 1.13 -6.71
C VAL A 166 4.56 1.12 -5.79
N ASP A 167 4.70 1.66 -4.58
CA ASP A 167 3.56 1.79 -3.67
C ASP A 167 2.51 2.76 -4.16
N MET A 168 2.91 3.86 -4.82
CA MET A 168 1.95 4.82 -5.36
C MET A 168 1.08 4.20 -6.44
N TRP A 169 1.59 3.24 -7.21
CA TRP A 169 0.78 2.44 -8.12
C TRP A 169 -0.22 1.57 -7.35
N SER A 170 0.24 0.85 -6.34
CA SER A 170 -0.61 0.02 -5.49
C SER A 170 -1.75 0.84 -4.86
N ILE A 171 -1.44 2.05 -4.34
CA ILE A 171 -2.44 2.99 -3.81
C ILE A 171 -3.43 3.41 -4.90
N GLY A 172 -2.98 3.66 -6.14
CA GLY A 172 -3.85 3.94 -7.27
C GLY A 172 -4.85 2.79 -7.52
N CYS A 173 -4.37 1.55 -7.54
CA CYS A 173 -5.24 0.37 -7.67
C CYS A 173 -6.23 0.24 -6.50
N ILE A 174 -5.80 0.48 -5.26
CA ILE A 174 -6.67 0.46 -4.07
C ILE A 174 -7.71 1.59 -4.14
N PHE A 175 -7.31 2.78 -4.59
CA PHE A 175 -8.20 3.92 -4.75
C PHE A 175 -9.31 3.62 -5.76
N ALA A 176 -8.96 3.06 -6.91
CA ALA A 176 -9.95 2.60 -7.88
C ALA A 176 -10.86 1.50 -7.32
N GLU A 177 -10.32 0.56 -6.53
CA GLU A 177 -11.12 -0.49 -5.89
C GLU A 177 -12.07 0.06 -4.81
N LEU A 178 -11.70 1.12 -4.10
CA LEU A 178 -12.61 1.81 -3.17
C LEU A 178 -13.80 2.44 -3.89
N VAL A 179 -13.59 2.94 -5.10
CA VAL A 179 -14.64 3.54 -5.93
C VAL A 179 -15.57 2.48 -6.53
N THR A 180 -15.02 1.39 -7.05
CA THR A 180 -15.80 0.40 -7.83
C THR A 180 -16.23 -0.81 -7.03
N THR A 181 -15.66 -1.00 -5.83
CA THR A 181 -15.71 -2.24 -5.02
C THR A 181 -15.10 -3.48 -5.69
N HIS A 182 -14.44 -3.29 -6.85
CA HIS A 182 -13.81 -4.34 -7.64
C HIS A 182 -12.34 -4.03 -7.91
N ALA A 183 -11.50 -5.05 -7.94
CA ALA A 183 -10.09 -4.86 -8.25
C ALA A 183 -9.94 -4.28 -9.66
N LEU A 184 -9.11 -3.22 -9.80
CA LEU A 184 -8.89 -2.54 -11.08
C LEU A 184 -8.24 -3.47 -12.13
N PHE A 185 -7.29 -4.29 -11.68
CA PHE A 185 -6.55 -5.23 -12.53
C PHE A 185 -6.55 -6.62 -11.86
N PRO A 186 -7.57 -7.47 -12.13
CA PRO A 186 -7.72 -8.77 -11.48
C PRO A 186 -6.97 -9.89 -12.24
N GLY A 187 -5.66 -9.75 -12.45
CA GLY A 187 -4.84 -10.77 -13.11
C GLY A 187 -4.64 -12.03 -12.26
N ASP A 188 -4.63 -13.19 -12.90
CA ASP A 188 -4.30 -14.50 -12.32
C ASP A 188 -2.83 -14.93 -12.52
N SER A 189 -2.12 -14.23 -13.41
CA SER A 189 -0.74 -14.45 -13.82
C SER A 189 -0.08 -13.13 -14.20
N GLU A 190 1.25 -13.04 -14.13
CA GLU A 190 1.97 -11.78 -14.43
C GLU A 190 1.68 -11.27 -15.85
N LEU A 191 1.57 -12.19 -16.81
CA LEU A 191 1.13 -11.88 -18.16
C LEU A 191 -0.29 -11.31 -18.16
N GLN A 192 -1.27 -12.01 -17.57
CA GLN A 192 -2.66 -11.52 -17.56
C GLN A 192 -2.80 -10.17 -16.84
N GLN A 193 -2.03 -9.96 -15.77
CA GLN A 193 -1.97 -8.68 -15.06
C GLN A 193 -1.47 -7.55 -15.99
N LEU A 194 -0.37 -7.76 -16.72
CA LEU A 194 0.12 -6.79 -17.71
C LEU A 194 -0.91 -6.55 -18.82
N LEU A 195 -1.59 -7.59 -19.31
CA LEU A 195 -2.62 -7.44 -20.33
C LEU A 195 -3.81 -6.61 -19.84
N TYR A 196 -4.23 -6.76 -18.57
CA TYR A 196 -5.27 -5.90 -17.99
C TYR A 196 -4.82 -4.43 -17.91
N ILE A 197 -3.59 -4.20 -17.47
CA ILE A 197 -3.00 -2.85 -17.40
C ILE A 197 -2.98 -2.22 -18.80
N PHE A 198 -2.44 -2.92 -19.80
CA PHE A 198 -2.29 -2.40 -21.16
C PHE A 198 -3.63 -2.21 -21.87
N ARG A 199 -4.63 -3.05 -21.61
CA ARG A 199 -5.98 -2.87 -22.15
C ARG A 199 -6.69 -1.61 -21.63
N LEU A 200 -6.35 -1.15 -20.42
CA LEU A 200 -6.92 0.06 -19.85
C LEU A 200 -6.08 1.28 -20.18
N LEU A 201 -4.79 1.24 -19.90
CA LEU A 201 -3.87 2.39 -19.98
C LEU A 201 -3.16 2.51 -21.33
N GLY A 202 -3.44 1.59 -22.26
CA GLY A 202 -2.71 1.47 -23.53
C GLY A 202 -1.38 0.74 -23.35
N THR A 203 -0.88 0.13 -24.41
CA THR A 203 0.43 -0.54 -24.38
C THR A 203 1.53 0.53 -24.35
N PRO A 204 2.48 0.49 -23.37
CA PRO A 204 3.48 1.52 -23.25
C PRO A 204 4.39 1.56 -24.49
N THR A 205 4.80 2.77 -24.85
CA THR A 205 5.73 3.07 -25.95
C THR A 205 6.96 3.78 -25.40
N GLU A 206 8.02 3.89 -26.21
CA GLU A 206 9.22 4.66 -25.85
C GLU A 206 8.93 6.14 -25.53
N GLU A 207 7.84 6.71 -26.05
CA GLU A 207 7.41 8.08 -25.72
C GLU A 207 6.85 8.18 -24.29
N VAL A 208 6.01 7.20 -23.91
CA VAL A 208 5.34 7.17 -22.61
C VAL A 208 6.30 6.71 -21.52
N TRP A 209 7.10 5.68 -21.82
CA TRP A 209 8.08 5.08 -20.95
C TRP A 209 9.36 4.73 -21.74
N PRO A 210 10.33 5.65 -21.78
CA PRO A 210 11.60 5.41 -22.45
C PRO A 210 12.36 4.21 -21.87
N GLY A 211 12.79 3.30 -22.73
CA GLY A 211 13.52 2.07 -22.39
C GLY A 211 12.66 0.93 -21.85
N VAL A 212 11.33 0.98 -22.00
CA VAL A 212 10.42 -0.07 -21.51
C VAL A 212 10.68 -1.41 -22.21
N ASP A 213 11.07 -1.37 -23.48
CA ASP A 213 11.36 -2.55 -24.29
C ASP A 213 12.68 -3.25 -23.92
N ARG A 214 13.53 -2.60 -23.12
CA ARG A 214 14.82 -3.13 -22.61
C ARG A 214 14.70 -3.82 -21.26
N LEU A 215 13.51 -3.82 -20.65
CA LEU A 215 13.29 -4.49 -19.38
C LEU A 215 13.37 -6.02 -19.54
N SER A 216 13.89 -6.71 -18.53
CA SER A 216 14.30 -8.12 -18.66
C SER A 216 13.15 -9.06 -19.01
N ASN A 217 11.93 -8.73 -18.58
CA ASN A 217 10.74 -9.53 -18.84
C ASN A 217 9.80 -8.86 -19.85
N TRP A 218 10.33 -7.94 -20.67
CA TRP A 218 9.57 -7.39 -21.79
C TRP A 218 9.37 -8.45 -22.88
N HIS A 219 8.15 -8.53 -23.38
CA HIS A 219 7.77 -9.37 -24.50
C HIS A 219 7.01 -8.54 -25.54
N GLU A 220 6.72 -9.14 -26.68
CA GLU A 220 5.82 -8.51 -27.64
C GLU A 220 4.37 -8.62 -27.14
N TYR A 221 3.72 -7.48 -26.94
CA TYR A 221 2.34 -7.39 -26.50
C TYR A 221 1.45 -6.80 -27.60
N PRO A 222 0.15 -7.15 -27.64
CA PRO A 222 -0.79 -6.46 -28.52
C PRO A 222 -0.78 -4.95 -28.24
N LYS A 223 -0.94 -4.15 -29.30
CA LYS A 223 -0.92 -2.70 -29.21
C LYS A 223 -2.34 -2.18 -28.93
N TRP A 224 -2.55 -1.67 -27.73
CA TRP A 224 -3.80 -1.01 -27.33
C TRP A 224 -3.60 0.49 -27.17
N SER A 225 -4.61 1.26 -27.54
CA SER A 225 -4.70 2.68 -27.22
C SER A 225 -5.26 2.86 -25.80
N PRO A 226 -4.84 3.92 -25.07
CA PRO A 226 -5.36 4.21 -23.74
C PRO A 226 -6.87 4.46 -23.80
N LYS A 227 -7.61 3.87 -22.85
CA LYS A 227 -9.02 4.17 -22.62
C LYS A 227 -9.15 5.27 -21.58
N SER A 228 -10.31 5.94 -21.56
CA SER A 228 -10.61 6.88 -20.49
C SER A 228 -10.70 6.15 -19.15
N LEU A 229 -9.98 6.61 -18.12
CA LEU A 229 -10.09 6.09 -16.75
C LEU A 229 -11.52 6.19 -16.21
N SER A 230 -12.30 7.18 -16.64
CA SER A 230 -13.71 7.31 -16.25
C SER A 230 -14.55 6.10 -16.65
N SER A 231 -14.15 5.34 -17.68
CA SER A 231 -14.83 4.09 -18.05
C SER A 231 -14.60 2.96 -17.04
N ALA A 232 -13.46 2.98 -16.34
CA ALA A 232 -13.12 2.00 -15.30
C ALA A 232 -13.59 2.43 -13.91
N VAL A 233 -13.66 3.74 -13.65
CA VAL A 233 -14.08 4.33 -12.36
C VAL A 233 -15.17 5.41 -12.59
N PRO A 234 -16.39 5.03 -13.02
CA PRO A 234 -17.40 5.99 -13.49
C PRO A 234 -17.95 6.94 -12.42
N ASN A 235 -17.84 6.58 -11.14
CA ASN A 235 -18.36 7.37 -10.02
C ASN A 235 -17.30 8.28 -9.37
N LEU A 236 -16.15 8.46 -10.03
CA LEU A 236 -15.08 9.32 -9.57
C LEU A 236 -15.18 10.69 -10.24
N ASP A 237 -15.10 11.76 -9.44
CA ASP A 237 -15.12 13.14 -9.94
C ASP A 237 -13.84 13.50 -10.74
N ALA A 238 -13.83 14.67 -11.37
CA ALA A 238 -12.74 15.11 -12.23
C ALA A 238 -11.39 15.18 -11.49
N ASP A 239 -11.36 15.72 -10.27
CA ASP A 239 -10.14 15.82 -9.46
C ASP A 239 -9.65 14.43 -9.02
N GLY A 240 -10.56 13.50 -8.74
CA GLY A 240 -10.25 12.13 -8.39
C GLY A 240 -9.68 11.35 -9.59
N LEU A 241 -10.24 11.55 -10.79
CA LEU A 241 -9.74 10.97 -12.04
C LEU A 241 -8.33 11.48 -12.35
N ASP A 242 -8.12 12.79 -12.20
CA ASP A 242 -6.82 13.41 -12.38
C ASP A 242 -5.78 12.86 -11.39
N LEU A 243 -6.15 12.78 -10.10
CA LEU A 243 -5.31 12.17 -9.07
C LEU A 243 -4.96 10.71 -9.38
N LEU A 244 -5.95 9.91 -9.78
CA LEU A 244 -5.76 8.49 -10.14
C LEU A 244 -4.83 8.36 -11.35
N SER A 245 -4.98 9.22 -12.37
CA SER A 245 -4.13 9.21 -13.56
C SER A 245 -2.66 9.50 -13.23
N LYS A 246 -2.41 10.36 -12.24
CA LYS A 246 -1.05 10.69 -11.75
C LYS A 246 -0.43 9.56 -10.93
N MET A 247 -1.25 8.70 -10.30
CA MET A 247 -0.80 7.49 -9.59
C MET A 247 -0.50 6.32 -10.52
N LEU A 248 -1.22 6.22 -11.64
CA LEU A 248 -1.11 5.13 -12.61
C LEU A 248 -0.20 5.47 -13.80
N GLN A 249 0.76 6.39 -13.60
CA GLN A 249 1.80 6.65 -14.61
C GLN A 249 2.72 5.42 -14.75
N TYR A 250 2.97 5.01 -16.00
CA TYR A 250 3.88 3.91 -16.32
C TYR A 250 5.28 4.17 -15.80
N GLN A 251 5.88 5.28 -16.24
CA GLN A 251 7.24 5.63 -15.87
C GLN A 251 7.30 5.98 -14.37
N PRO A 252 8.07 5.24 -13.54
CA PRO A 252 8.06 5.43 -12.09
C PRO A 252 8.43 6.86 -11.65
N SER A 253 9.33 7.53 -12.38
CA SER A 253 9.76 8.91 -12.08
C SER A 253 8.68 9.97 -12.35
N LYS A 254 7.70 9.67 -13.21
CA LYS A 254 6.56 10.57 -13.49
C LYS A 254 5.39 10.36 -12.53
N ARG A 255 5.40 9.27 -11.75
CA ARG A 255 4.33 8.93 -10.81
C ARG A 255 4.32 9.90 -9.63
N ILE A 256 3.14 10.39 -9.26
CA ILE A 256 3.00 11.36 -8.15
C ILE A 256 3.49 10.75 -6.83
N SER A 257 4.22 11.54 -6.04
CA SER A 257 4.66 11.11 -4.71
C SER A 257 3.52 11.18 -3.70
N ALA A 258 3.60 10.40 -2.63
CA ALA A 258 2.60 10.42 -1.56
C ALA A 258 2.38 11.83 -0.98
N LYS A 259 3.47 12.58 -0.79
CA LYS A 259 3.43 13.98 -0.31
C LYS A 259 2.60 14.87 -1.26
N ARG A 260 2.93 14.89 -2.55
CA ARG A 260 2.20 15.69 -3.55
C ARG A 260 0.75 15.22 -3.72
N ALA A 261 0.51 13.93 -3.59
CA ALA A 261 -0.84 13.37 -3.67
C ALA A 261 -1.74 13.84 -2.52
N MET A 262 -1.22 14.02 -1.31
CA MET A 262 -1.99 14.55 -0.17
C MET A 262 -2.33 16.05 -0.30
N GLU A 263 -1.56 16.77 -1.12
CA GLU A 263 -1.75 18.19 -1.45
C GLU A 263 -2.64 18.38 -2.70
N HIS A 264 -3.21 17.31 -3.25
CA HIS A 264 -4.02 17.37 -4.46
C HIS A 264 -5.39 18.03 -4.22
N PRO A 265 -5.94 18.80 -5.19
CA PRO A 265 -7.25 19.46 -5.08
C PRO A 265 -8.42 18.55 -4.68
N TYR A 266 -8.32 17.27 -5.06
CA TYR A 266 -9.29 16.22 -4.67
C TYR A 266 -9.53 16.12 -3.15
N PHE A 267 -8.59 16.59 -2.33
CA PHE A 267 -8.63 16.54 -0.87
C PHE A 267 -8.80 17.92 -0.20
N ASP A 268 -9.10 18.97 -0.94
CA ASP A 268 -9.24 20.33 -0.38
C ASP A 268 -10.47 20.48 0.52
N ASP A 269 -11.47 19.61 0.36
CA ASP A 269 -12.69 19.57 1.16
C ASP A 269 -12.58 18.66 2.41
N ILE A 270 -11.41 18.10 2.70
CA ILE A 270 -11.16 17.27 3.89
C ILE A 270 -10.54 18.11 5.00
N ASP A 271 -11.08 17.98 6.22
CA ASP A 271 -10.41 18.47 7.43
C ASP A 271 -9.21 17.56 7.77
N LYS A 272 -8.03 17.99 7.32
CA LYS A 272 -6.76 17.27 7.46
C LYS A 272 -6.28 17.15 8.92
N ALA A 273 -6.84 17.91 9.87
CA ALA A 273 -6.43 17.86 11.28
C ALA A 273 -6.93 16.59 11.99
N ASN A 274 -7.98 15.94 11.46
CA ASN A 274 -8.62 14.78 12.08
C ASN A 274 -8.09 13.42 11.59
N TYR A 275 -7.16 13.39 10.64
CA TYR A 275 -6.75 12.16 9.92
C TYR A 275 -5.27 12.02 9.72
#